data_AF-A0A3D1KGU3-F1
#
_entry.id   AF-A0A3D1KGU3-F1
#
_cell.length_a   1.000
_cell.length_b   1.000
_cell.length_c   1.000
_cell.angle_alpha   90.00
_cell.angle_beta   90.00
_cell.angle_gamma   90.00
#
_symmetry.space_group_name_H-M   'P 1'
#
loop_
_entity.id
_entity.type
_entity.pdbx_description
1 polymer ?
#
loop_
_entity_poly.entity_id
_entity_poly.type
_entity_poly.pdbx_seq_one_letter_code
_entity_poly.pdbx_strand_id
1 'polypeptide(L)'
;SPCGGPQSKVIDIYKAAAPSLDWLSPDIYNPDFRNICQQYHRFDNPLFIPETSRTMGPAYYAFAEHNAMCFAPFAIEDTYNDPYLLGEYQTLSELLPVISENQGKGNMHGFVRQANDTTKDTVQFTMGDYRLEVHYIKGEKNAHGLIIQTGKDQFLVAGVGCFIKPKAIKTGMECRIGFAEEIEWKGSKWHTKVILNGDQTAHHSMLYLRGRMPNAPYKSFGFDIPAPYTDVSSQRMHLPEWQNRFKYSGVYKMSLYSYPL
;
A
#
# COMPACT_ATOMS: atom_id res chain seq x y z
N SER A 1 -23.84 -7.13 -17.86
CA SER A 1 -23.00 -8.32 -17.64
C SER A 1 -23.38 -9.41 -18.63
N PRO A 2 -22.42 -10.22 -19.10
CA PRO A 2 -22.76 -11.44 -19.83
C PRO A 2 -23.61 -12.34 -18.94
N CYS A 3 -24.65 -12.94 -19.51
CA CYS A 3 -25.48 -13.91 -18.79
C CYS A 3 -24.74 -15.25 -18.70
N GLY A 4 -24.84 -15.92 -17.55
CA GLY A 4 -24.30 -17.26 -17.35
C GLY A 4 -22.99 -17.33 -16.59
N GLY A 5 -22.09 -16.35 -16.66
CA GLY A 5 -20.79 -16.39 -15.97
C GLY A 5 -20.86 -16.32 -14.42
N PRO A 6 -19.76 -16.64 -13.72
CA PRO A 6 -19.70 -16.73 -12.25
C PRO A 6 -19.62 -15.35 -11.58
N GLN A 7 -20.65 -14.52 -11.80
CA GLN A 7 -20.76 -13.22 -11.14
C GLN A 7 -20.87 -13.39 -9.62
N SER A 8 -20.42 -12.40 -8.85
CA SER A 8 -20.40 -12.45 -7.37
C SER A 8 -21.72 -12.89 -6.73
N LYS A 9 -22.86 -12.46 -7.30
CA LYS A 9 -24.21 -12.79 -6.81
C LYS A 9 -24.64 -14.25 -7.02
N VAL A 10 -23.91 -15.01 -7.83
CA VAL A 10 -24.25 -16.41 -8.18
C VAL A 10 -23.11 -17.39 -7.88
N ILE A 11 -22.10 -16.97 -7.10
CA ILE A 11 -21.01 -17.83 -6.64
C ILE A 11 -21.55 -19.09 -5.96
N ASP A 12 -22.60 -18.97 -5.15
CA ASP A 12 -23.20 -20.12 -4.44
C ASP A 12 -23.76 -21.17 -5.39
N ILE A 13 -24.36 -20.75 -6.52
CA ILE A 13 -24.88 -21.67 -7.55
C ILE A 13 -23.71 -22.43 -8.18
N TYR A 14 -22.64 -21.74 -8.52
CA TYR A 14 -21.45 -22.36 -9.11
C TYR A 14 -20.76 -23.32 -8.13
N LYS A 15 -20.60 -22.92 -6.87
CA LYS A 15 -20.01 -23.79 -5.84
C LYS A 15 -20.85 -25.04 -5.59
N ALA A 16 -22.17 -24.95 -5.68
CA ALA A 16 -23.06 -26.12 -5.56
C ALA A 16 -23.07 -27.00 -6.83
N ALA A 17 -23.08 -26.40 -8.02
CA ALA A 17 -23.25 -27.12 -9.28
C ALA A 17 -21.94 -27.66 -9.88
N ALA A 18 -20.79 -27.07 -9.52
CA ALA A 18 -19.48 -27.41 -10.07
C ALA A 18 -18.43 -27.60 -8.96
N PRO A 19 -18.57 -28.64 -8.10
CA PRO A 19 -17.68 -28.86 -6.96
C PRO A 19 -16.23 -29.21 -7.36
N SER A 20 -15.97 -29.52 -8.63
CA SER A 20 -14.62 -29.75 -9.16
C SER A 20 -13.87 -28.45 -9.48
N LEU A 21 -14.51 -27.28 -9.39
CA LEU A 21 -13.84 -25.99 -9.57
C LEU A 21 -13.29 -25.50 -8.22
N ASP A 22 -11.96 -25.36 -8.13
CA ASP A 22 -11.30 -24.92 -6.90
C ASP A 22 -11.73 -23.49 -6.49
N TRP A 23 -11.79 -22.56 -7.46
CA TRP A 23 -12.22 -21.18 -7.22
C TRP A 23 -12.87 -20.54 -8.45
N LEU A 24 -13.52 -19.41 -8.18
CA LEU A 24 -14.13 -18.53 -9.17
C LEU A 24 -13.41 -17.18 -9.12
N SER A 25 -13.02 -16.69 -10.29
CA SER A 25 -12.17 -15.52 -10.45
C SER A 25 -12.92 -14.34 -11.07
N PRO A 26 -12.69 -13.11 -10.60
CA PRO A 26 -13.16 -11.91 -11.27
C PRO A 26 -12.14 -11.35 -12.27
N ASP A 27 -12.63 -10.89 -13.43
CA ASP A 27 -11.91 -9.95 -14.28
C ASP A 27 -12.28 -8.53 -13.83
N ILE A 28 -11.31 -7.75 -13.35
CA ILE A 28 -11.58 -6.48 -12.65
C ILE A 28 -11.13 -5.26 -13.48
N TYR A 29 -12.08 -4.68 -14.21
CA TYR A 29 -11.89 -3.38 -14.88
C TYR A 29 -12.68 -2.24 -14.23
N ASN A 30 -13.59 -2.57 -13.33
CA ASN A 30 -14.44 -1.60 -12.66
C ASN A 30 -13.62 -0.83 -11.59
N PRO A 31 -13.81 0.51 -11.46
CA PRO A 31 -13.13 1.30 -10.43
C PRO A 31 -13.49 0.90 -8.99
N ASP A 32 -14.60 0.19 -8.78
CA ASP A 32 -15.00 -0.36 -7.47
C ASP A 32 -14.22 -1.64 -7.07
N PHE A 33 -12.91 -1.60 -7.29
CA PHE A 33 -11.95 -2.68 -7.02
C PHE A 33 -12.08 -3.31 -5.63
N ARG A 34 -12.16 -2.50 -4.56
CA ARG A 34 -12.18 -3.01 -3.18
C ARG A 34 -13.42 -3.88 -2.92
N ASN A 35 -14.59 -3.40 -3.32
CA ASN A 35 -15.85 -4.12 -3.16
C ASN A 35 -15.85 -5.44 -3.97
N ILE A 36 -15.28 -5.42 -5.19
CA ILE A 36 -15.19 -6.64 -6.00
C ILE A 36 -14.25 -7.65 -5.34
N CYS A 37 -13.09 -7.24 -4.82
CA CYS A 37 -12.21 -8.13 -4.05
C CYS A 37 -12.94 -8.76 -2.86
N GLN A 38 -13.70 -7.96 -2.11
CA GLN A 38 -14.49 -8.44 -0.97
C GLN A 38 -15.58 -9.44 -1.37
N GLN A 39 -16.22 -9.24 -2.52
CA GLN A 39 -17.27 -10.16 -2.99
C GLN A 39 -16.74 -11.52 -3.42
N TYR A 40 -15.52 -11.59 -3.96
CA TYR A 40 -14.91 -12.84 -4.42
C TYR A 40 -13.99 -13.49 -3.38
N HIS A 41 -13.44 -12.75 -2.42
CA HIS A 41 -12.67 -13.32 -1.31
C HIS A 41 -13.62 -13.87 -0.23
N ARG A 42 -13.80 -15.18 -0.22
CA ARG A 42 -14.62 -15.91 0.75
C ARG A 42 -13.84 -17.06 1.36
N PHE A 43 -14.33 -17.59 2.48
CA PHE A 43 -13.68 -18.76 3.10
C PHE A 43 -13.62 -19.98 2.15
N ASP A 44 -14.62 -20.12 1.28
CA ASP A 44 -14.78 -21.19 0.29
C ASP A 44 -14.31 -20.77 -1.13
N ASN A 45 -13.76 -19.56 -1.28
CA ASN A 45 -13.31 -19.03 -2.54
C ASN A 45 -12.09 -18.10 -2.34
N PRO A 46 -10.86 -18.60 -2.52
CA PRO A 46 -9.68 -17.74 -2.45
C PRO A 46 -9.73 -16.68 -3.56
N LEU A 47 -9.13 -15.51 -3.32
CA LEU A 47 -9.08 -14.45 -4.32
C LEU A 47 -7.97 -14.72 -5.34
N PHE A 48 -8.36 -14.88 -6.61
CA PHE A 48 -7.46 -15.03 -7.74
C PHE A 48 -7.93 -14.05 -8.83
N ILE A 49 -7.10 -13.06 -9.20
CA ILE A 49 -7.45 -12.01 -10.16
C ILE A 49 -6.64 -12.24 -11.46
N PRO A 50 -7.19 -13.03 -12.41
CA PRO A 50 -6.52 -13.41 -13.65
C PRO A 50 -6.42 -12.26 -14.64
N GLU A 51 -7.26 -11.23 -14.47
CA GLU A 51 -7.35 -10.12 -15.40
C GLU A 51 -7.76 -8.85 -14.66
N THR A 52 -7.06 -7.75 -14.92
CA THR A 52 -7.38 -6.43 -14.36
C THR A 52 -6.80 -5.30 -15.19
N SER A 53 -7.31 -4.10 -14.98
CA SER A 53 -6.69 -2.87 -15.47
C SER A 53 -5.23 -2.73 -15.00
N ARG A 54 -4.41 -2.05 -15.82
CA ARG A 54 -3.01 -1.73 -15.57
C ARG A 54 -2.81 -0.56 -14.58
N THR A 55 -3.62 -0.52 -13.53
CA THR A 55 -3.64 0.57 -12.54
C THR A 55 -2.64 0.35 -11.41
N MET A 56 -2.08 1.44 -10.89
CA MET A 56 -1.11 1.42 -9.79
C MET A 56 -1.81 1.18 -8.46
N GLY A 57 -1.32 0.23 -7.65
CA GLY A 57 -1.74 0.07 -6.26
C GLY A 57 -2.71 -1.06 -5.91
N PRO A 58 -3.70 -1.44 -6.74
CA PRO A 58 -4.62 -2.53 -6.43
C PRO A 58 -3.96 -3.87 -6.07
N ALA A 59 -2.77 -4.17 -6.61
CA ALA A 59 -2.00 -5.34 -6.23
C ALA A 59 -1.64 -5.36 -4.72
N TYR A 60 -1.20 -4.22 -4.17
CA TYR A 60 -0.89 -4.09 -2.74
C TYR A 60 -2.12 -4.38 -1.89
N TYR A 61 -3.28 -3.84 -2.28
CA TYR A 61 -4.54 -4.09 -1.61
C TYR A 61 -4.95 -5.56 -1.69
N ALA A 62 -4.93 -6.15 -2.90
CA ALA A 62 -5.33 -7.53 -3.13
C ALA A 62 -4.47 -8.51 -2.32
N PHE A 63 -3.15 -8.35 -2.33
CA PHE A 63 -2.24 -9.23 -1.61
C PHE A 63 -2.36 -9.08 -0.09
N ALA A 64 -2.36 -7.85 0.42
CA ALA A 64 -2.26 -7.61 1.87
C ALA A 64 -3.62 -7.64 2.58
N GLU A 65 -4.71 -7.21 1.93
CA GLU A 65 -6.05 -7.19 2.54
C GLU A 65 -6.83 -8.49 2.29
N HIS A 66 -6.63 -9.12 1.12
CA HIS A 66 -7.42 -10.28 0.70
C HIS A 66 -6.60 -11.55 0.49
N ASN A 67 -5.31 -11.56 0.86
CA ASN A 67 -4.42 -12.72 0.65
C ASN A 67 -4.50 -13.28 -0.78
N ALA A 68 -4.62 -12.39 -1.78
CA ALA A 68 -4.80 -12.81 -3.17
C ALA A 68 -3.66 -13.74 -3.60
N MET A 69 -3.99 -14.82 -4.30
CA MET A 69 -2.99 -15.74 -4.85
C MET A 69 -2.43 -15.25 -6.19
N CYS A 70 -3.19 -14.40 -6.88
CA CYS A 70 -2.82 -13.88 -8.19
C CYS A 70 -3.37 -12.47 -8.39
N PHE A 71 -2.57 -11.65 -9.08
CA PHE A 71 -2.93 -10.36 -9.62
C PHE A 71 -2.26 -10.20 -10.98
N ALA A 72 -3.02 -10.23 -12.07
CA ALA A 72 -2.50 -10.22 -13.43
C ALA A 72 -3.13 -9.10 -14.28
N PRO A 73 -2.43 -7.97 -14.48
CA PRO A 73 -2.89 -6.95 -15.41
C PRO A 73 -2.90 -7.45 -16.85
N PHE A 74 -3.97 -7.14 -17.56
CA PHE A 74 -4.11 -7.49 -18.97
C PHE A 74 -3.19 -6.65 -19.87
N ALA A 75 -2.69 -7.26 -20.94
CA ALA A 75 -1.83 -6.63 -21.96
C ALA A 75 -0.64 -5.86 -21.33
N ILE A 76 0.08 -6.51 -20.42
CA ILE A 76 1.20 -5.89 -19.69
C ILE A 76 2.34 -5.49 -20.65
N GLU A 77 2.46 -6.16 -21.79
CA GLU A 77 3.40 -5.84 -22.85
C GLU A 77 3.25 -4.42 -23.41
N ASP A 78 2.08 -3.79 -23.29
CA ASP A 78 1.88 -2.40 -23.71
C ASP A 78 2.45 -1.38 -22.71
N THR A 79 3.08 -1.82 -21.61
CA THR A 79 3.53 -0.96 -20.51
C THR A 79 5.02 -0.92 -20.26
N TYR A 80 5.84 -1.47 -21.16
CA TYR A 80 7.31 -1.43 -21.00
C TYR A 80 7.89 -0.03 -20.83
N ASN A 81 7.18 1.01 -21.28
CA ASN A 81 7.59 2.40 -21.15
C ASN A 81 6.84 3.16 -20.05
N ASP A 82 6.02 2.50 -19.23
CA ASP A 82 5.38 3.10 -18.06
C ASP A 82 6.31 2.96 -16.84
N PRO A 83 7.08 4.00 -16.48
CA PRO A 83 7.98 3.90 -15.34
C PRO A 83 7.24 3.67 -14.02
N TYR A 84 5.95 4.05 -13.91
CA TYR A 84 5.20 3.95 -12.65
C TYR A 84 4.88 2.49 -12.38
N LEU A 85 4.31 1.81 -13.37
CA LEU A 85 3.99 0.39 -13.25
C LEU A 85 5.27 -0.42 -12.98
N LEU A 86 6.34 -0.15 -13.72
CA LEU A 86 7.63 -0.82 -13.51
C LEU A 86 8.18 -0.62 -12.09
N GLY A 87 8.13 0.62 -11.56
CA GLY A 87 8.58 0.92 -10.20
C GLY A 87 7.73 0.23 -9.13
N GLU A 88 6.40 0.15 -9.32
CA GLU A 88 5.52 -0.58 -8.41
C GLU A 88 5.78 -2.08 -8.44
N TYR A 89 5.97 -2.68 -9.62
CA TYR A 89 6.30 -4.10 -9.73
C TYR A 89 7.68 -4.44 -9.17
N GLN A 90 8.66 -3.54 -9.33
CA GLN A 90 9.94 -3.68 -8.67
C GLN A 90 9.76 -3.72 -7.14
N THR A 91 8.99 -2.79 -6.58
CA THR A 91 8.77 -2.72 -5.13
C THR A 91 7.98 -3.92 -4.62
N LEU A 92 6.95 -4.38 -5.36
CA LEU A 92 6.23 -5.61 -5.05
C LEU A 92 7.15 -6.84 -5.11
N SER A 93 8.05 -6.93 -6.07
CA SER A 93 9.03 -8.02 -6.15
C SER A 93 9.96 -8.06 -4.93
N GLU A 94 10.36 -6.91 -4.40
CA GLU A 94 11.17 -6.82 -3.18
C GLU A 94 10.36 -7.26 -1.93
N LEU A 95 9.06 -6.96 -1.91
CA LEU A 95 8.16 -7.29 -0.80
C LEU A 95 7.64 -8.73 -0.85
N LEU A 96 7.64 -9.37 -2.02
CA LEU A 96 7.00 -10.66 -2.26
C LEU A 96 7.41 -11.76 -1.28
N PRO A 97 8.69 -11.91 -0.88
CA PRO A 97 9.07 -12.89 0.14
C PRO A 97 8.38 -12.66 1.48
N VAL A 98 8.31 -11.40 1.93
CA VAL A 98 7.69 -11.03 3.21
C VAL A 98 6.17 -11.12 3.13
N ILE A 99 5.57 -10.73 2.00
CA ILE A 99 4.12 -10.90 1.77
C ILE A 99 3.78 -12.39 1.85
N SER A 100 4.50 -13.24 1.11
CA SER A 100 4.25 -14.69 1.05
C SER A 100 4.37 -15.34 2.43
N GLU A 101 5.35 -14.93 3.24
CA GLU A 101 5.50 -15.42 4.60
C GLU A 101 4.33 -15.02 5.51
N ASN A 102 3.64 -13.91 5.23
CA ASN A 102 2.59 -13.36 6.10
C ASN A 102 1.16 -13.56 5.58
N GLN A 103 0.99 -14.06 4.35
CA GLN A 103 -0.34 -14.41 3.83
C GLN A 103 -1.05 -15.42 4.73
N GLY A 104 -2.34 -15.17 4.98
CA GLY A 104 -3.20 -16.00 5.82
C GLY A 104 -2.99 -15.85 7.33
N LYS A 105 -2.00 -15.07 7.79
CA LYS A 105 -1.73 -14.88 9.24
C LYS A 105 -2.56 -13.76 9.88
N GLY A 106 -3.29 -12.97 9.09
CA GLY A 106 -4.11 -11.87 9.59
C GLY A 106 -3.33 -10.68 10.16
N ASN A 107 -2.04 -10.56 9.82
CA ASN A 107 -1.15 -9.50 10.30
C ASN A 107 -0.73 -8.52 9.18
N MET A 108 -1.48 -8.49 8.09
CA MET A 108 -1.29 -7.58 6.97
C MET A 108 -2.56 -6.77 6.72
N HIS A 109 -2.38 -5.53 6.27
CA HIS A 109 -3.45 -4.71 5.72
C HIS A 109 -2.99 -4.02 4.45
N GLY A 110 -3.89 -3.97 3.47
CA GLY A 110 -3.68 -3.26 2.21
C GLY A 110 -4.59 -2.05 2.12
N PHE A 111 -4.14 -1.01 1.43
CA PHE A 111 -4.96 0.17 1.18
C PHE A 111 -4.70 0.74 -0.22
N VAL A 112 -5.76 1.21 -0.87
CA VAL A 112 -5.70 1.83 -2.20
C VAL A 112 -6.80 2.88 -2.31
N ARG A 113 -6.44 4.07 -2.78
CA ARG A 113 -7.40 5.11 -3.14
C ARG A 113 -8.12 4.69 -4.41
N GLN A 114 -9.44 4.67 -4.38
CA GLN A 114 -10.24 4.40 -5.56
C GLN A 114 -10.70 5.71 -6.20
N ALA A 115 -10.80 5.75 -7.53
CA ALA A 115 -11.19 6.95 -8.27
C ALA A 115 -12.61 7.44 -7.94
N ASN A 116 -13.50 6.54 -7.53
CA ASN A 116 -14.86 6.86 -7.09
C ASN A 116 -14.93 7.36 -5.64
N ASP A 117 -13.83 7.30 -4.89
CA ASP A 117 -13.76 7.69 -3.48
C ASP A 117 -13.32 9.15 -3.34
N THR A 118 -14.16 10.05 -3.85
CA THR A 118 -13.90 11.51 -3.84
C THR A 118 -14.16 12.14 -2.46
N THR A 119 -14.69 11.38 -1.50
CA THR A 119 -15.11 11.89 -0.19
C THR A 119 -14.45 11.17 1.00
N LYS A 120 -13.88 9.97 0.84
CA LYS A 120 -13.14 9.29 1.91
C LYS A 120 -11.64 9.40 1.66
N ASP A 121 -11.03 10.41 2.27
CA ASP A 121 -9.58 10.58 2.29
C ASP A 121 -8.91 9.77 3.43
N THR A 122 -9.66 8.90 4.14
CA THR A 122 -9.12 8.13 5.27
C THR A 122 -9.61 6.69 5.26
N VAL A 123 -8.71 5.77 5.57
CA VAL A 123 -8.99 4.37 5.91
C VAL A 123 -8.35 4.06 7.25
N GLN A 124 -8.95 3.17 8.04
CA GLN A 124 -8.40 2.78 9.33
C GLN A 124 -8.59 1.30 9.57
N PHE A 125 -7.63 0.70 10.27
CA PHE A 125 -7.66 -0.70 10.67
C PHE A 125 -6.87 -0.88 11.97
N THR A 126 -7.01 -2.04 12.60
CA THR A 126 -6.38 -2.38 13.88
C THR A 126 -5.31 -3.43 13.67
N MET A 127 -4.13 -3.21 14.25
CA MET A 127 -3.02 -4.17 14.24
C MET A 127 -2.38 -4.23 15.62
N GLY A 128 -2.57 -5.36 16.32
CA GLY A 128 -2.19 -5.49 17.72
C GLY A 128 -2.88 -4.45 18.61
N ASP A 129 -2.09 -3.70 19.38
CA ASP A 129 -2.56 -2.69 20.34
C ASP A 129 -2.84 -1.31 19.69
N TYR A 130 -2.74 -1.22 18.37
CA TYR A 130 -2.74 0.04 17.63
C TYR A 130 -3.88 0.13 16.62
N ARG A 131 -4.51 1.30 16.56
CA ARG A 131 -5.35 1.72 15.42
C ARG A 131 -4.50 2.55 14.49
N LEU A 132 -4.40 2.14 13.23
CA LEU A 132 -3.63 2.84 12.21
C LEU A 132 -4.60 3.54 11.27
N GLU A 133 -4.45 4.85 11.17
CA GLU A 133 -5.26 5.70 10.29
C GLU A 133 -4.41 6.11 9.09
N VAL A 134 -4.75 5.62 7.91
CA VAL A 134 -4.15 5.99 6.63
C VAL A 134 -4.91 7.18 6.08
N HIS A 135 -4.23 8.30 5.88
CA HIS A 135 -4.80 9.52 5.30
C HIS A 135 -4.19 9.75 3.91
N TYR A 136 -5.05 9.74 2.89
CA TYR A 136 -4.66 10.04 1.51
C TYR A 136 -4.37 11.53 1.34
N ILE A 137 -3.27 11.86 0.67
CA ILE A 137 -2.94 13.24 0.38
C ILE A 137 -3.93 13.77 -0.68
N LYS A 138 -4.50 14.95 -0.42
CA LYS A 138 -5.41 15.60 -1.36
C LYS A 138 -4.69 15.85 -2.69
N GLY A 139 -5.32 15.43 -3.80
CA GLY A 139 -4.75 15.53 -5.15
C GLY A 139 -3.97 14.29 -5.61
N GLU A 140 -3.48 13.46 -4.68
CA GLU A 140 -2.77 12.22 -5.02
C GLU A 140 -3.76 11.12 -5.40
N LYS A 141 -3.90 10.86 -6.71
CA LYS A 141 -4.89 9.91 -7.26
C LYS A 141 -4.47 8.45 -7.11
N ASN A 142 -3.17 8.20 -7.08
CA ASN A 142 -2.61 6.84 -7.06
C ASN A 142 -2.10 6.46 -5.67
N ALA A 143 -2.70 7.01 -4.59
CA ALA A 143 -2.23 6.71 -3.24
C ALA A 143 -2.59 5.27 -2.84
N HIS A 144 -1.60 4.50 -2.40
CA HIS A 144 -1.77 3.09 -2.06
C HIS A 144 -0.62 2.59 -1.19
N GLY A 145 -0.75 1.37 -0.71
CA GLY A 145 0.29 0.69 0.05
C GLY A 145 -0.21 -0.53 0.80
N LEU A 146 0.70 -1.07 1.60
CA LEU A 146 0.44 -2.16 2.54
C LEU A 146 1.24 -1.95 3.82
N ILE A 147 0.82 -2.65 4.86
CA ILE A 147 1.51 -2.72 6.14
C ILE A 147 1.47 -4.15 6.67
N ILE A 148 2.59 -4.61 7.20
CA ILE A 148 2.80 -5.95 7.75
C ILE A 148 3.34 -5.80 9.17
N GLN A 149 2.67 -6.39 10.15
CA GLN A 149 3.17 -6.44 11.52
C GLN A 149 4.18 -7.57 11.66
N THR A 150 5.46 -7.22 11.78
CA THR A 150 6.60 -8.15 11.80
C THR A 150 7.07 -8.51 13.21
N GLY A 151 6.56 -7.80 14.22
CA GLY A 151 6.73 -8.08 15.64
C GLY A 151 5.65 -7.33 16.42
N LYS A 152 5.64 -7.47 17.75
CA LYS A 152 4.57 -6.88 18.59
C LYS A 152 4.31 -5.40 18.26
N ASP A 153 5.38 -4.61 18.25
CA ASP A 153 5.31 -3.16 18.02
C ASP A 153 6.11 -2.75 16.77
N GLN A 154 6.33 -3.69 15.85
CA GLN A 154 7.21 -3.54 14.68
C GLN A 154 6.44 -3.78 13.39
N PHE A 155 6.63 -2.88 12.43
CA PHE A 155 5.88 -2.86 11.18
C PHE A 155 6.83 -2.66 9.99
N LEU A 156 6.60 -3.43 8.93
CA LEU A 156 7.09 -3.12 7.59
C LEU A 156 5.95 -2.44 6.83
N VAL A 157 6.23 -1.28 6.25
CA VAL A 157 5.24 -0.47 5.54
C VAL A 157 5.74 -0.19 4.13
N ALA A 158 4.90 -0.33 3.12
CA ALA A 158 5.20 0.09 1.77
C ALA A 158 4.07 0.93 1.21
N GLY A 159 4.39 1.93 0.38
CA GLY A 159 3.37 2.72 -0.28
C GLY A 159 3.81 4.12 -0.69
N VAL A 160 2.84 4.89 -1.15
CA VAL A 160 3.01 6.26 -1.68
C VAL A 160 1.73 7.07 -1.54
N GLY A 161 1.85 8.41 -1.48
CA GLY A 161 0.72 9.34 -1.63
C GLY A 161 -0.18 9.47 -0.39
N CYS A 162 0.30 9.03 0.77
CA CYS A 162 -0.46 9.04 2.02
C CYS A 162 0.45 9.17 3.25
N PHE A 163 -0.16 9.31 4.42
CA PHE A 163 0.54 9.21 5.71
C PHE A 163 -0.25 8.35 6.69
N ILE A 164 0.45 7.68 7.59
CA ILE A 164 -0.13 6.79 8.60
C ILE A 164 -0.01 7.45 9.98
N LYS A 165 -1.15 7.68 10.62
CA LYS A 165 -1.25 8.17 12.00
C LYS A 165 -1.56 6.99 12.92
N PRO A 166 -0.60 6.54 13.76
CA PRO A 166 -0.87 5.52 14.75
C PRO A 166 -1.61 6.13 15.96
N LYS A 167 -2.55 5.36 16.51
CA LYS A 167 -3.30 5.69 17.73
C LYS A 167 -3.29 4.47 18.65
N ALA A 168 -3.21 4.72 19.96
CA ALA A 168 -3.43 3.67 20.93
C ALA A 168 -4.92 3.29 20.95
N ILE A 169 -5.23 2.00 21.01
CA ILE A 169 -6.62 1.55 21.20
C ILE A 169 -7.06 1.73 22.65
N LYS A 170 -6.12 1.52 23.57
CA LYS A 170 -6.37 1.64 25.01
C LYS A 170 -6.66 3.09 25.38
N THR A 171 -7.82 3.32 25.98
CA THR A 171 -8.23 4.62 26.52
C THR A 171 -7.20 5.14 27.54
N GLY A 172 -6.90 6.44 27.49
CA GLY A 172 -5.92 7.08 28.37
C GLY A 172 -4.47 6.92 27.95
N MET A 173 -4.21 6.31 26.79
CA MET A 173 -2.86 6.19 26.22
C MET A 173 -2.74 7.03 24.94
N GLU A 174 -1.54 7.57 24.70
CA GLU A 174 -1.11 8.05 23.40
C GLU A 174 -0.22 7.03 22.69
N CYS A 175 -0.11 7.15 21.37
CA CYS A 175 0.81 6.36 20.56
C CYS A 175 1.69 7.27 19.71
N ARG A 176 2.96 6.90 19.58
CA ARG A 176 3.95 7.60 18.74
C ARG A 176 4.82 6.59 18.01
N ILE A 177 5.55 7.10 17.02
CA ILE A 177 6.59 6.37 16.31
C ILE A 177 7.86 6.37 17.16
N GLY A 178 8.31 5.21 17.61
CA GLY A 178 9.56 5.05 18.36
C GLY A 178 10.77 5.17 17.46
N PHE A 179 10.69 4.59 16.27
CA PHE A 179 11.74 4.60 15.25
C PHE A 179 11.12 4.43 13.88
N ALA A 180 11.63 5.15 12.88
CA ALA A 180 11.27 4.96 11.49
C ALA A 180 12.48 5.11 10.58
N GLU A 181 12.55 4.27 9.56
CA GLU A 181 13.56 4.36 8.51
C GLU A 181 12.94 4.04 7.15
N GLU A 182 13.41 4.71 6.11
CA GLU A 182 13.23 4.27 4.73
C GLU A 182 14.32 3.27 4.38
N ILE A 183 13.93 2.16 3.77
CA ILE A 183 14.83 1.06 3.41
C ILE A 183 14.76 0.76 1.91
N GLU A 184 15.84 0.15 1.42
CA GLU A 184 15.96 -0.32 0.04
C GLU A 184 16.49 -1.76 0.01
N TRP A 185 16.04 -2.53 -0.98
CA TRP A 185 16.56 -3.86 -1.22
C TRP A 185 17.86 -3.77 -2.02
N LYS A 186 18.97 -4.29 -1.48
CA LYS A 186 20.25 -4.38 -2.20
C LYS A 186 20.76 -5.81 -2.18
N GLY A 187 20.78 -6.43 -3.36
CA GLY A 187 21.17 -7.83 -3.53
C GLY A 187 20.14 -8.78 -2.90
N SER A 188 20.36 -9.12 -1.63
CA SER A 188 19.56 -10.12 -0.89
C SER A 188 19.12 -9.67 0.50
N LYS A 189 19.31 -8.39 0.85
CA LYS A 189 18.93 -7.88 2.16
C LYS A 189 18.46 -6.43 2.12
N TRP A 190 17.65 -6.08 3.11
CA TRP A 190 17.22 -4.71 3.36
C TRP A 190 18.36 -3.87 3.94
N HIS A 191 18.54 -2.68 3.40
CA HIS A 191 19.48 -1.69 3.89
C HIS A 191 18.75 -0.40 4.26
N THR A 192 19.17 0.22 5.36
CA THR A 192 18.76 1.57 5.73
C THR A 192 19.22 2.55 4.65
N LYS A 193 18.26 3.27 4.07
CA LYS A 193 18.53 4.37 3.16
C LYS A 193 18.57 5.68 3.92
N VAL A 194 17.56 5.94 4.75
CA VAL A 194 17.45 7.15 5.57
C VAL A 194 16.73 6.84 6.89
N ILE A 195 17.27 7.31 8.02
CA ILE A 195 16.53 7.32 9.29
C ILE A 195 15.64 8.56 9.32
N LEU A 196 14.35 8.36 9.60
CA LEU A 196 13.33 9.41 9.61
C LEU A 196 13.12 9.91 11.04
N ASN A 197 13.12 11.23 11.23
CA ASN A 197 12.89 11.87 12.53
C ASN A 197 12.33 13.29 12.33
N GLY A 198 12.05 14.04 13.39
CA GLY A 198 11.63 15.45 13.31
C GLY A 198 10.46 15.66 12.35
N ASP A 199 10.61 16.59 11.42
CA ASP A 199 9.58 16.94 10.43
C ASP A 199 9.21 15.77 9.51
N GLN A 200 10.13 14.85 9.23
CA GLN A 200 9.89 13.64 8.42
C GLN A 200 8.90 12.67 9.07
N THR A 201 8.66 12.82 10.38
CA THR A 201 7.65 12.05 11.12
C THR A 201 6.60 12.93 11.79
N ALA A 202 6.61 14.24 11.46
CA ALA A 202 5.90 15.29 12.17
C ALA A 202 6.00 15.13 13.70
N HIS A 203 7.24 15.08 14.18
CA HIS A 203 7.58 14.85 15.58
C HIS A 203 6.95 13.56 16.11
N HIS A 204 7.28 12.43 15.47
CA HIS A 204 6.86 11.07 15.85
C HIS A 204 5.34 10.81 15.82
N SER A 205 4.55 11.67 15.17
CA SER A 205 3.09 11.58 15.15
C SER A 205 2.54 10.82 13.94
N MET A 206 3.30 10.71 12.85
CA MET A 206 2.88 9.98 11.65
C MET A 206 4.05 9.58 10.76
N LEU A 207 3.85 8.52 9.99
CA LEU A 207 4.79 8.08 8.96
C LEU A 207 4.30 8.59 7.60
N TYR A 208 5.13 9.37 6.91
CA TYR A 208 4.84 9.82 5.56
C TYR A 208 5.31 8.81 4.52
N LEU A 209 4.39 8.32 3.69
CA LEU A 209 4.69 7.44 2.56
C LEU A 209 4.95 8.30 1.32
N ARG A 210 6.16 8.86 1.26
CA ARG A 210 6.60 9.80 0.22
C ARG A 210 6.79 9.14 -1.14
N GLY A 211 7.02 7.83 -1.14
CA GLY A 211 7.44 7.09 -2.31
C GLY A 211 8.94 7.26 -2.60
N ARG A 212 9.44 6.43 -3.53
CA ARG A 212 10.76 6.56 -4.13
C ARG A 212 10.67 7.57 -5.28
N MET A 213 11.54 8.57 -5.26
CA MET A 213 11.66 9.55 -6.34
C MET A 213 13.06 9.49 -6.98
N PRO A 214 13.17 9.64 -8.31
CA PRO A 214 14.46 9.91 -8.95
C PRO A 214 15.05 11.21 -8.43
N ASN A 215 16.37 11.34 -8.44
CA ASN A 215 17.00 12.57 -7.98
C ASN A 215 16.60 13.78 -8.83
N ALA A 216 16.00 14.80 -8.23
CA ALA A 216 15.81 16.11 -8.83
C ALA A 216 16.83 17.12 -8.26
N PRO A 217 17.53 17.90 -9.11
CA PRO A 217 18.42 18.95 -8.65
C PRO A 217 17.59 20.12 -8.07
N TYR A 218 17.74 20.40 -6.77
CA TYR A 218 17.05 21.51 -6.11
C TYR A 218 17.89 22.79 -6.23
N LYS A 219 17.83 23.46 -7.39
CA LYS A 219 18.72 24.59 -7.72
C LYS A 219 18.36 25.94 -7.09
N SER A 220 17.23 26.07 -6.38
CA SER A 220 16.70 27.37 -5.94
C SER A 220 17.42 28.01 -4.74
N PHE A 221 18.32 27.30 -4.07
CA PHE A 221 19.04 27.82 -2.89
C PHE A 221 20.57 27.75 -2.99
N GLY A 222 21.12 27.57 -4.19
CA GLY A 222 22.57 27.69 -4.42
C GLY A 222 23.45 26.55 -3.86
N PHE A 223 22.86 25.41 -3.49
CA PHE A 223 23.60 24.21 -3.07
C PHE A 223 23.16 22.97 -3.88
N ASP A 224 24.14 22.20 -4.38
CA ASP A 224 23.92 20.87 -4.99
C ASP A 224 23.72 19.81 -3.89
N ILE A 225 22.57 19.83 -3.24
CA ILE A 225 22.19 18.76 -2.33
C ILE A 225 21.44 17.70 -3.17
N PRO A 226 21.96 16.46 -3.27
CA PRO A 226 21.28 15.42 -4.02
C PRO A 226 19.90 15.13 -3.42
N ALA A 227 18.97 14.73 -4.28
CA ALA A 227 17.55 14.71 -3.93
C ALA A 227 17.07 13.75 -2.84
N PRO A 228 17.81 12.74 -2.32
CA PRO A 228 17.31 12.06 -1.13
C PRO A 228 17.42 12.96 0.12
N TYR A 229 18.21 14.04 0.08
CA TYR A 229 18.48 14.89 1.25
C TYR A 229 17.85 16.29 1.19
N THR A 230 17.44 16.79 0.01
CA THR A 230 16.64 18.03 -0.10
C THR A 230 15.15 17.81 0.13
N ASP A 231 14.71 16.57 0.13
CA ASP A 231 13.32 16.13 0.17
C ASP A 231 12.85 15.77 1.59
N VAL A 232 13.34 16.50 2.58
CA VAL A 232 13.19 16.12 4.00
C VAL A 232 12.02 16.78 4.71
N SER A 233 11.41 17.85 4.17
CA SER A 233 10.26 18.47 4.83
C SER A 233 8.93 17.87 4.36
N SER A 234 8.11 17.43 5.33
CA SER A 234 6.78 16.88 5.09
C SER A 234 5.86 17.84 4.33
N GLN A 235 6.06 19.15 4.46
CA GLN A 235 5.27 20.17 3.76
C GLN A 235 5.41 20.12 2.24
N ARG A 236 6.56 19.69 1.71
CA ARG A 236 6.83 19.70 0.26
C ARG A 236 5.92 18.74 -0.52
N MET A 237 5.45 17.65 0.10
CA MET A 237 4.51 16.73 -0.55
C MET A 237 3.17 17.38 -0.95
N HIS A 238 2.80 18.50 -0.32
CA HIS A 238 1.57 19.22 -0.62
C HIS A 238 1.73 20.22 -1.78
N LEU A 239 2.95 20.45 -2.26
CA LEU A 239 3.23 21.39 -3.35
C LEU A 239 2.85 20.78 -4.71
N PRO A 240 2.17 21.52 -5.61
CA PRO A 240 1.75 20.99 -6.92
C PRO A 240 2.90 20.43 -7.77
N GLU A 241 4.06 21.09 -7.79
CA GLU A 241 5.23 20.62 -8.54
C GLU A 241 5.76 19.28 -8.02
N TRP A 242 5.57 19.02 -6.73
CA TRP A 242 5.91 17.75 -6.10
C TRP A 242 4.89 16.67 -6.41
N GLN A 243 3.61 17.00 -6.46
CA GLN A 243 2.54 16.07 -6.85
C GLN A 243 2.70 15.56 -8.29
N ASN A 244 3.35 16.34 -9.15
CA ASN A 244 3.61 15.96 -10.54
C ASN A 244 4.89 15.15 -10.76
N ARG A 245 5.69 14.90 -9.72
CA ARG A 245 6.91 14.10 -9.85
C ARG A 245 6.58 12.63 -10.04
N PHE A 246 7.44 11.96 -10.80
CA PHE A 246 7.47 10.52 -10.85
C PHE A 246 7.79 9.94 -9.47
N LYS A 247 6.86 9.11 -8.96
CA LYS A 247 6.94 8.45 -7.65
C LYS A 247 6.40 7.03 -7.79
N TYR A 248 7.04 6.09 -7.13
CA TYR A 248 6.49 4.77 -6.88
C TYR A 248 6.67 4.42 -5.41
N SER A 249 6.10 3.32 -4.93
CA SER A 249 6.10 2.95 -3.52
C SER A 249 7.49 2.95 -2.87
N GLY A 250 7.59 3.59 -1.71
CA GLY A 250 8.72 3.45 -0.80
C GLY A 250 8.51 2.27 0.13
N VAL A 251 9.58 1.82 0.80
CA VAL A 251 9.52 0.79 1.83
C VAL A 251 10.13 1.36 3.10
N TYR A 252 9.46 1.12 4.23
CA TYR A 252 9.77 1.71 5.51
C TYR A 252 9.68 0.65 6.60
N LYS A 253 10.57 0.73 7.60
CA LYS A 253 10.38 0.08 8.89
C LYS A 253 9.90 1.12 9.89
N MET A 254 8.94 0.73 10.71
CA MET A 254 8.35 1.57 11.73
C MET A 254 8.17 0.77 13.01
N SER A 255 8.57 1.35 14.14
CA SER A 255 8.20 0.86 15.46
C SER A 255 7.26 1.83 16.15
N LEU A 256 6.31 1.29 16.89
CA LEU A 256 5.35 2.07 17.66
C LEU A 256 5.58 1.84 19.15
N TYR A 257 5.10 2.79 19.95
CA TYR A 257 4.98 2.60 21.39
C TYR A 257 3.80 3.43 21.90
N SER A 258 3.23 2.99 23.01
CA SER A 258 2.18 3.74 23.71
C SER A 258 2.61 4.12 25.11
N TYR A 259 2.16 5.28 25.57
CA TYR A 259 2.44 5.81 26.90
C TYR A 259 1.19 6.48 27.48
N PRO A 260 1.05 6.58 28.81
CA PRO A 260 -0.08 7.27 29.44
C PRO A 260 -0.13 8.76 29.07
N LEU A 261 -1.34 9.29 28.88
CA LEU A 261 -1.61 10.72 28.73
C LEU A 261 -1.23 11.53 29.98
#